data_AF-A0A9N9P0U0-F1
#
_entry.id   AF-A0A9N9P0U0-F1
#
_cell.length_a   1.000
_cell.length_b   1.000
_cell.length_c   1.000
_cell.angle_alpha   90.00
_cell.angle_beta   90.00
_cell.angle_gamma   90.00
#
_symmetry.space_group_name_H-M   'P 1'
#
loop_
_entity.id
_entity.type
_entity.pdbx_description
1 polymer ?
#
loop_
_entity_poly.entity_id
_entity_poly.type
_entity_poly.pdbx_seq_one_letter_code
_entity_poly.pdbx_strand_id
1 'polypeptide(L)'
;EGIIFAEGEAHKRQRKMMSSSFGFSHVKEMAPTFVQAGHKLKDLWMKQIDNKKVERITITDLIPKITLDVIGRVAQAYNIIASQNDSVLYLTLNNIIPIRKFPTSYNNERYDSIKIINNTSERLVAEQKNSPVRGTDLLSLLIKANENLPADEQLTHKELITGHETTSTALSWILYFLAENPDIQDRLRKEVLDLFTDRNHHPTYDEIEHLKYSECVIKETLRIMPP
;
A
#
# COMPACT_ATOMS: atom_id res chain seq x y z
N GLU A 1 -14.89 14.20 11.04
CA GLU A 1 -15.00 13.12 10.02
C GLU A 1 -13.68 12.99 9.31
N GLY A 2 -13.22 11.78 8.99
CA GLY A 2 -11.92 11.62 8.34
C GLY A 2 -11.98 11.85 6.82
N ILE A 3 -10.81 11.89 6.19
CA ILE A 3 -10.62 12.46 4.83
C ILE A 3 -11.47 11.84 3.73
N ILE A 4 -11.92 10.59 3.89
CA ILE A 4 -12.74 9.88 2.91
C ILE A 4 -14.19 10.39 2.90
N PHE A 5 -14.70 10.84 4.04
CA PHE A 5 -16.10 11.23 4.22
C PHE A 5 -16.28 12.72 4.50
N ALA A 6 -15.21 13.42 4.84
CA ALA A 6 -15.27 14.86 5.03
C ALA A 6 -15.73 15.56 3.75
N GLU A 7 -16.49 16.64 3.90
CA GLU A 7 -16.96 17.48 2.80
C GLU A 7 -16.50 18.94 2.96
N GLY A 8 -16.60 19.71 1.87
CA GLY A 8 -16.36 21.16 1.87
C GLY A 8 -14.99 21.58 2.40
N GLU A 9 -14.98 22.53 3.33
CA GLU A 9 -13.75 23.13 3.86
C GLU A 9 -12.95 22.18 4.76
N ALA A 10 -13.60 21.24 5.46
CA ALA A 10 -12.91 20.22 6.26
C ALA A 10 -12.10 19.28 5.36
N HIS A 11 -12.71 18.76 4.29
CA HIS A 11 -12.00 17.94 3.30
C HIS A 11 -10.84 18.70 2.65
N LYS A 12 -11.06 19.96 2.28
CA LYS A 12 -10.02 20.80 1.67
C LYS A 12 -8.83 21.01 2.61
N ARG A 13 -9.07 21.24 3.91
CA ARG A 13 -8.01 21.35 4.93
C ARG A 13 -7.26 20.04 5.12
N GLN A 14 -7.97 18.94 5.39
CA GLN A 14 -7.38 17.61 5.56
C GLN A 14 -6.53 17.22 4.35
N ARG A 15 -7.07 17.37 3.13
CA ARG A 15 -6.36 17.08 1.89
C ARG A 15 -5.11 17.94 1.71
N LYS A 16 -5.21 19.24 1.96
CA LYS A 16 -4.07 20.16 1.88
C LYS A 16 -2.97 19.75 2.86
N MET A 17 -3.33 19.46 4.11
CA MET A 17 -2.36 19.06 5.14
C MET A 17 -1.70 17.73 4.80
N MET A 18 -2.48 16.71 4.43
CA MET A 18 -1.93 15.39 4.04
C MET A 18 -1.08 15.47 2.78
N SER A 19 -1.44 16.30 1.79
CA SER A 19 -0.69 16.44 0.54
C SER A 19 0.77 16.88 0.74
N SER A 20 1.06 17.60 1.83
CA SER A 20 2.44 18.04 2.16
C SER A 20 3.39 16.85 2.40
N SER A 21 2.87 15.73 2.90
CA SER A 21 3.63 14.49 3.09
C SER A 21 4.02 13.81 1.77
N PHE A 22 3.36 14.17 0.66
CA PHE A 22 3.58 13.62 -0.69
C PHE A 22 4.31 14.59 -1.63
N GLY A 23 4.98 15.62 -1.09
CA GLY A 23 5.81 16.53 -1.88
C GLY A 23 6.94 15.79 -2.61
N PHE A 24 7.38 16.34 -3.76
CA PHE A 24 8.40 15.72 -4.62
C PHE A 24 9.67 15.29 -3.87
N SER A 25 10.20 16.14 -2.98
CA SER A 25 11.38 15.82 -2.16
C SER A 25 11.14 14.60 -1.27
N HIS A 26 9.99 14.53 -0.61
CA HIS A 26 9.62 13.40 0.25
C HIS A 26 9.45 12.11 -0.57
N VAL A 27 8.82 12.17 -1.74
CA VAL A 27 8.66 11.01 -2.62
C VAL A 27 10.02 10.49 -3.10
N LYS A 28 10.94 11.39 -3.47
CA LYS A 28 12.31 11.04 -3.84
C LYS A 28 13.09 10.40 -2.69
N GLU A 29 12.94 10.92 -1.47
CA GLU A 29 13.54 10.33 -0.25
C GLU A 29 12.96 8.95 0.11
N MET A 30 11.71 8.66 -0.29
CA MET A 30 11.08 7.36 -0.07
C MET A 30 11.55 6.28 -1.06
N ALA A 31 12.11 6.65 -2.20
CA ALA A 31 12.50 5.71 -3.26
C ALA A 31 13.33 4.50 -2.78
N PRO A 32 14.36 4.66 -1.92
CA PRO A 32 15.11 3.52 -1.39
C PRO A 32 14.23 2.54 -0.60
N THR A 33 13.19 3.02 0.08
CA THR A 33 12.21 2.16 0.79
C THR A 33 11.44 1.28 -0.19
N PHE A 34 10.96 1.85 -1.30
CA PHE A 34 10.21 1.10 -2.32
C PHE A 34 11.10 0.05 -3.00
N VAL A 35 12.36 0.40 -3.28
CA VAL A 35 13.35 -0.52 -3.86
C VAL A 35 13.63 -1.67 -2.90
N GLN A 36 13.88 -1.39 -1.61
CA GLN A 36 14.08 -2.43 -0.60
C GLN A 36 12.87 -3.37 -0.48
N ALA A 37 11.66 -2.83 -0.53
CA ALA A 37 10.42 -3.61 -0.52
C ALA A 37 10.31 -4.53 -1.75
N GLY A 38 10.68 -4.03 -2.94
CA GLY A 38 10.76 -4.83 -4.17
C GLY A 38 11.76 -5.99 -4.06
N HIS A 39 12.96 -5.73 -3.52
CA HIS A 39 13.95 -6.79 -3.28
C HIS A 39 13.46 -7.82 -2.26
N LYS A 40 12.83 -7.38 -1.17
CA LYS A 40 12.25 -8.27 -0.16
C LYS A 40 11.17 -9.18 -0.76
N LEU A 41 10.28 -8.63 -1.60
CA LEU A 41 9.28 -9.43 -2.32
C LEU A 41 9.95 -10.47 -3.24
N LYS A 42 10.95 -10.05 -4.01
CA LYS A 42 11.75 -10.93 -4.88
C LYS A 42 12.42 -12.05 -4.07
N ASP A 43 13.06 -11.74 -2.95
CA ASP A 43 13.72 -12.74 -2.10
C ASP A 43 12.73 -13.75 -1.51
N LEU A 44 11.53 -13.29 -1.10
CA LEU A 44 10.45 -14.17 -0.64
C LEU A 44 9.97 -15.11 -1.74
N TRP A 45 9.77 -14.62 -2.96
CA TRP A 45 9.40 -15.46 -4.11
C TRP A 45 10.50 -16.44 -4.49
N MET A 46 11.75 -15.99 -4.55
CA MET A 46 12.89 -16.87 -4.85
C MET A 46 13.04 -17.99 -3.80
N LYS A 47 12.77 -17.69 -2.52
CA LYS A 47 12.75 -18.70 -1.46
C LYS A 47 11.60 -19.70 -1.61
N GLN A 48 10.42 -19.28 -2.09
CA GLN A 48 9.30 -20.19 -2.32
C GLN A 48 9.53 -21.09 -3.54
N ILE A 49 10.12 -20.53 -4.60
CA ILE A 49 10.50 -21.27 -5.80
C ILE A 49 11.62 -22.28 -5.47
N ASP A 50 12.61 -21.85 -4.67
CA ASP A 50 13.79 -22.65 -4.31
C ASP A 50 14.40 -23.33 -5.55
N ASN A 51 14.53 -24.66 -5.56
CA ASN A 51 15.08 -25.42 -6.68
C ASN A 51 13.99 -25.95 -7.64
N LYS A 52 12.74 -25.51 -7.50
CA LYS A 52 11.63 -25.98 -8.33
C LYS A 52 11.67 -25.29 -9.68
N LYS A 53 11.38 -26.04 -10.75
CA LYS A 53 11.26 -25.49 -12.12
C LYS A 53 10.01 -24.62 -12.29
N VAL A 54 8.94 -24.96 -11.58
CA VAL A 54 7.66 -24.26 -11.61
C VAL A 54 7.08 -24.28 -10.20
N GLU A 55 6.57 -23.14 -9.75
CA GLU A 55 5.88 -22.99 -8.48
C GLU A 55 4.68 -22.06 -8.66
N ARG A 56 3.62 -22.28 -7.88
CA ARG A 56 2.44 -21.39 -7.84
C ARG A 56 2.61 -20.41 -6.69
N ILE A 57 2.63 -19.12 -7.02
CA ILE A 57 2.74 -18.05 -6.05
C ILE A 57 1.38 -17.37 -5.87
N THR A 58 0.87 -17.36 -4.64
CA THR A 58 -0.35 -16.64 -4.28
C THR A 58 -0.04 -15.17 -4.03
N ILE A 59 -0.33 -14.31 -5.01
CA ILE A 59 -0.01 -12.87 -4.94
C ILE A 59 -0.85 -12.12 -3.89
N THR A 60 -2.07 -12.58 -3.63
CA THR A 60 -3.00 -11.97 -2.66
C THR A 60 -2.54 -12.08 -1.21
N ASP A 61 -1.56 -12.94 -0.91
CA ASP A 61 -0.97 -13.05 0.42
C ASP A 61 0.23 -12.10 0.61
N LEU A 62 1.13 -12.03 -0.38
CA LEU A 62 2.42 -11.32 -0.25
C LEU A 62 2.39 -9.85 -0.67
N ILE A 63 1.54 -9.46 -1.60
CA ILE A 63 1.50 -8.06 -2.07
C ILE A 63 0.95 -7.11 -0.99
N PRO A 64 -0.17 -7.42 -0.31
CA PRO A 64 -0.63 -6.51 0.74
C PRO A 64 0.35 -6.46 1.93
N LYS A 65 1.14 -7.51 2.19
CA LYS A 65 2.29 -7.50 3.13
C LYS A 65 3.27 -6.40 2.80
N ILE A 66 3.73 -6.39 1.56
CA ILE A 66 4.82 -5.53 1.12
C ILE A 66 4.33 -4.09 0.97
N THR A 67 3.12 -3.85 0.48
CA THR A 67 2.57 -2.49 0.39
C THR A 67 2.34 -1.86 1.77
N LEU A 68 1.96 -2.64 2.78
CA LEU A 68 1.86 -2.14 4.15
C LEU A 68 3.24 -1.89 4.78
N ASP A 69 4.20 -2.79 4.55
CA ASP A 69 5.60 -2.63 4.98
C ASP A 69 6.21 -1.35 4.40
N VAL A 70 5.85 -0.98 3.17
CA VAL A 70 6.28 0.28 2.54
C VAL A 70 5.78 1.53 3.28
N ILE A 71 4.51 1.55 3.73
CA ILE A 71 3.93 2.74 4.38
C ILE A 71 4.59 3.02 5.73
N GLY A 72 4.88 1.97 6.52
CA GLY A 72 5.38 2.12 7.88
C GLY A 72 6.82 1.62 8.14
N ARG A 73 7.52 1.04 7.16
CA ARG A 73 8.74 0.21 7.40
C ARG A 73 8.57 -0.80 8.54
N VAL A 74 7.33 -1.21 8.83
CA VAL A 74 7.01 -2.09 9.95
C VAL A 74 6.88 -3.51 9.43
N ALA A 75 8.04 -4.14 9.22
CA ALA A 75 8.12 -5.54 8.82
C ALA A 75 7.46 -6.49 9.85
N GLN A 76 7.18 -6.03 11.08
CA GLN A 76 6.65 -6.84 12.16
C GLN A 76 5.11 -6.81 12.31
N ALA A 77 4.39 -5.94 11.60
CA ALA A 77 2.96 -5.76 11.87
C ALA A 77 2.02 -6.70 11.09
N TYR A 78 2.52 -7.47 10.13
CA TYR A 78 1.62 -8.17 9.19
C TYR A 78 1.09 -9.53 9.66
N ASN A 79 1.58 -10.12 10.76
CA ASN A 79 0.96 -11.38 11.24
C ASN A 79 -0.53 -11.22 11.65
N ILE A 80 -1.10 -10.00 11.59
CA ILE A 80 -2.47 -9.70 12.03
C ILE A 80 -3.41 -9.25 10.89
N ILE A 81 -2.92 -8.62 9.80
CA ILE A 81 -3.78 -8.15 8.70
C ILE A 81 -4.01 -9.23 7.63
N ALA A 82 -3.09 -10.18 7.47
CA ALA A 82 -3.14 -11.25 6.45
C ALA A 82 -4.34 -12.20 6.55
N SER A 83 -4.97 -12.29 7.71
CA SER A 83 -6.00 -13.30 7.98
C SER A 83 -7.38 -12.91 7.47
N GLN A 84 -7.53 -11.75 6.82
CA GLN A 84 -8.85 -11.20 6.51
C GLN A 84 -9.03 -10.98 5.01
N ASN A 85 -10.04 -11.65 4.48
CA ASN A 85 -10.50 -11.54 3.09
C ASN A 85 -11.24 -10.23 2.79
N ASP A 86 -11.42 -9.33 3.77
CA ASP A 86 -12.22 -8.12 3.65
C ASP A 86 -11.33 -6.87 3.59
N SER A 87 -11.45 -6.09 2.50
CA SER A 87 -10.78 -4.80 2.34
C SER A 87 -11.24 -3.77 3.39
N VAL A 88 -10.29 -3.07 4.03
CA VAL A 88 -10.47 -1.91 4.91
C VAL A 88 -11.32 -0.83 4.25
N LEU A 89 -11.14 -0.57 2.96
CA LEU A 89 -11.97 0.35 2.17
C LEU A 89 -13.41 -0.15 2.04
N TYR A 90 -13.61 -1.41 1.64
CA TYR A 90 -14.94 -2.03 1.57
C TYR A 90 -15.63 -2.01 2.93
N LEU A 91 -14.90 -2.26 4.01
CA LEU A 91 -15.43 -2.21 5.37
C LEU A 91 -15.81 -0.79 5.78
N THR A 92 -15.03 0.21 5.38
CA THR A 92 -15.24 1.61 5.76
C THR A 92 -16.42 2.25 5.01
N LEU A 93 -16.58 1.98 3.71
CA LEU A 93 -17.68 2.52 2.88
C LEU A 93 -19.06 1.89 3.21
N ASN A 94 -19.07 0.69 3.76
CA ASN A 94 -20.30 -0.09 3.97
C ASN A 94 -21.09 0.22 5.26
N ASN A 95 -20.68 1.23 6.04
CA ASN A 95 -21.37 1.64 7.28
C ASN A 95 -22.70 2.38 7.06
N ILE A 96 -23.07 2.65 5.80
CA ILE A 96 -24.23 3.47 5.44
C ILE A 96 -25.53 2.64 5.36
N ILE A 97 -25.46 1.30 5.36
CA ILE A 97 -26.64 0.43 5.17
C ILE A 97 -27.22 -0.04 6.53
N PRO A 98 -28.45 0.37 6.93
CA PRO A 98 -29.02 0.08 8.26
C PRO A 98 -29.18 -1.42 8.58
N ILE A 99 -29.44 -2.26 7.58
CA ILE A 99 -29.64 -3.71 7.74
C ILE A 99 -28.38 -4.43 8.25
N ARG A 100 -27.23 -3.76 8.19
CA ARG A 100 -25.94 -4.30 8.64
C ARG A 100 -25.65 -4.10 10.13
N LYS A 101 -26.55 -3.42 10.87
CA LYS A 101 -26.51 -3.37 12.34
C LYS A 101 -27.11 -4.61 13.02
N PHE A 102 -27.77 -5.48 12.25
CA PHE A 102 -28.35 -6.71 12.80
C PHE A 102 -27.26 -7.76 13.06
N PRO A 103 -27.33 -8.51 14.18
CA PRO A 103 -26.32 -9.51 14.52
C PRO A 103 -26.49 -10.80 13.70
N THR A 104 -26.17 -10.72 12.40
CA THR A 104 -26.03 -11.90 11.51
C THR A 104 -24.61 -12.45 11.60
N SER A 105 -24.38 -13.71 11.22
CA SER A 105 -23.01 -14.29 11.18
C SER A 105 -22.07 -13.40 10.35
N TYR A 106 -22.52 -12.97 9.18
CA TYR A 106 -21.78 -12.06 8.31
C TYR A 106 -21.45 -10.71 8.98
N ASN A 107 -22.43 -10.08 9.65
CA ASN A 107 -22.18 -8.81 10.32
C ASN A 107 -21.27 -8.97 11.55
N ASN A 108 -21.35 -10.10 12.26
CA ASN A 108 -20.46 -10.40 13.39
C ASN A 108 -19.02 -10.61 12.91
N GLU A 109 -18.81 -11.42 11.86
CA GLU A 109 -17.49 -11.59 11.22
C GLU A 109 -16.92 -10.23 10.75
N ARG A 110 -17.77 -9.40 10.14
CA ARG A 110 -17.41 -8.02 9.76
C ARG A 110 -17.00 -7.16 10.96
N TYR A 111 -17.71 -7.23 12.08
CA TYR A 111 -17.37 -6.47 13.29
C TYR A 111 -16.02 -6.90 13.87
N ASP A 112 -15.74 -8.20 13.88
CA ASP A 112 -14.45 -8.76 14.28
C ASP A 112 -13.34 -8.27 13.35
N SER A 113 -13.60 -8.21 12.05
CA SER A 113 -12.67 -7.63 11.06
C SER A 113 -12.36 -6.17 11.31
N ILE A 114 -13.39 -5.34 11.52
CA ILE A 114 -13.21 -3.91 11.83
C ILE A 114 -12.38 -3.73 13.11
N LYS A 115 -12.61 -4.55 14.13
CA LYS A 115 -11.87 -4.49 15.40
C LYS A 115 -10.38 -4.80 15.19
N ILE A 116 -10.08 -5.83 14.39
CA ILE A 116 -8.70 -6.23 14.09
C ILE A 116 -7.98 -5.15 13.28
N ILE A 117 -8.65 -4.55 12.29
CA ILE A 117 -8.11 -3.43 11.51
C ILE A 117 -7.79 -2.24 12.41
N ASN A 118 -8.72 -1.84 13.27
CA ASN A 118 -8.52 -0.72 14.19
C ASN A 118 -7.33 -0.98 15.13
N ASN A 119 -7.30 -2.13 15.79
CA ASN A 119 -6.21 -2.51 16.69
C ASN A 119 -4.85 -2.54 15.97
N THR A 120 -4.80 -3.05 14.75
CA THR A 120 -3.55 -3.12 14.00
C THR A 120 -3.08 -1.74 13.54
N SER A 121 -4.01 -0.90 13.08
CA SER A 121 -3.73 0.48 12.70
C SER A 121 -3.21 1.29 13.89
N GLU A 122 -3.83 1.14 15.06
CA GLU A 122 -3.38 1.73 16.32
C GLU A 122 -1.97 1.28 16.69
N ARG A 123 -1.70 -0.02 16.62
CA ARG A 123 -0.37 -0.57 16.90
C ARG A 123 0.68 -0.01 15.94
N LEU A 124 0.40 0.01 14.64
CA LEU A 124 1.29 0.55 13.61
C LEU A 124 1.66 2.00 13.88
N VAL A 125 0.66 2.84 14.15
CA VAL A 125 0.90 4.25 14.46
C VAL A 125 1.65 4.41 15.78
N ALA A 126 1.35 3.60 16.80
CA ALA A 126 2.06 3.64 18.08
C ALA A 126 3.53 3.22 17.95
N GLU A 127 3.81 2.13 17.24
CA GLU A 127 5.18 1.66 16.94
C GLU A 127 5.95 2.75 16.19
N GLN A 128 5.33 3.38 15.20
CA GLN A 128 5.93 4.47 14.44
C GLN A 128 6.23 5.71 15.31
N LYS A 129 5.30 6.09 16.20
CA LYS A 129 5.50 7.21 17.14
C LYS A 129 6.68 6.99 18.10
N ASN A 130 6.95 5.74 18.44
CA ASN A 130 8.01 5.31 19.35
C ASN A 130 9.33 4.93 18.63
N SER A 131 9.36 4.96 17.30
CA SER A 131 10.52 4.55 16.52
C SER A 131 11.67 5.57 16.62
N PRO A 132 12.93 5.11 16.77
CA PRO A 132 14.10 6.00 16.78
C PRO A 132 14.39 6.64 15.42
N VAL A 133 13.82 6.13 14.33
CA VAL A 133 13.97 6.65 12.95
C VAL A 133 12.84 7.62 12.58
N ARG A 134 12.23 8.29 13.58
CA ARG A 134 11.08 9.17 13.39
C ARG A 134 11.45 10.35 12.47
N GLY A 135 10.82 10.42 11.30
CA GLY A 135 10.70 11.68 10.57
C GLY A 135 11.06 11.70 9.09
N THR A 136 11.47 10.59 8.49
CA THR A 136 11.79 10.52 7.05
C THR A 136 10.90 9.55 6.26
N ASP A 137 10.17 8.65 6.92
CA ASP A 137 9.21 7.75 6.27
C ASP A 137 7.81 8.38 6.11
N LEU A 138 7.02 7.82 5.18
CA LEU A 138 5.70 8.35 4.82
C LEU A 138 4.75 8.41 6.02
N LEU A 139 4.67 7.33 6.81
CA LEU A 139 3.78 7.29 7.96
C LEU A 139 4.18 8.31 9.03
N SER A 140 5.47 8.51 9.28
CA SER A 140 5.98 9.61 10.13
C SER A 140 5.49 10.97 9.64
N LEU A 141 5.59 11.24 8.33
CA LEU A 141 5.17 12.51 7.75
C LEU A 141 3.65 12.71 7.84
N LEU A 142 2.87 11.65 7.62
CA LEU A 142 1.41 11.66 7.74
C LEU A 142 0.97 11.87 9.19
N ILE A 143 1.60 11.19 10.16
CA ILE A 143 1.34 11.39 11.59
C ILE A 143 1.62 12.84 11.99
N LYS A 144 2.77 13.40 11.60
CA LYS A 144 3.12 14.80 11.90
C LYS A 144 2.13 15.78 11.27
N ALA A 145 1.73 15.55 10.02
CA ALA A 145 0.73 16.38 9.36
C ALA A 145 -0.64 16.28 10.05
N ASN A 146 -0.99 15.09 10.56
CA ASN A 146 -2.26 14.84 11.23
C ASN A 146 -2.32 15.47 12.61
N GLU A 147 -1.21 15.46 13.37
CA GLU A 147 -1.09 16.13 14.67
C GLU A 147 -1.28 17.64 14.59
N ASN A 148 -1.11 18.24 13.41
CA ASN A 148 -1.33 19.67 13.16
C ASN A 148 -2.77 20.02 12.73
N LEU A 149 -3.66 19.03 12.56
CA LEU A 149 -5.08 19.28 12.28
C LEU A 149 -5.85 19.59 13.58
N PRO A 150 -6.97 20.34 13.49
CA PRO A 150 -7.94 20.44 14.57
C PRO A 150 -8.34 19.05 15.08
N ALA A 151 -8.52 18.90 16.40
CA ALA A 151 -8.74 17.59 17.03
C ALA A 151 -9.95 16.83 16.45
N ASP A 152 -11.00 17.54 16.06
CA ASP A 152 -12.22 17.04 15.42
C ASP A 152 -12.06 16.69 13.93
N GLU A 153 -10.96 17.13 13.32
CA GLU A 153 -10.58 16.87 11.93
C GLU A 153 -9.42 15.86 11.80
N GLN A 154 -8.84 15.39 12.91
CA GLN A 154 -7.77 14.39 12.84
C GLN A 154 -8.25 13.10 12.20
N LEU A 155 -7.43 12.59 11.29
CA LEU A 155 -7.63 11.31 10.63
C LEU A 155 -7.43 10.18 11.63
N THR A 156 -8.24 9.14 11.49
CA THR A 156 -8.08 7.90 12.25
C THR A 156 -6.81 7.17 11.81
N HIS A 157 -6.25 6.33 12.69
CA HIS A 157 -5.05 5.55 12.35
C HIS A 157 -5.21 4.69 11.10
N LYS A 158 -6.42 4.14 10.87
CA LYS A 158 -6.72 3.35 9.67
C LYS A 158 -6.68 4.20 8.38
N GLU A 159 -7.09 5.47 8.44
CA GLU A 159 -7.08 6.37 7.30
C GLU A 159 -5.66 6.75 6.88
N LEU A 160 -4.74 6.86 7.85
CA LEU A 160 -3.32 7.10 7.58
C LEU A 160 -2.66 5.95 6.79
N ILE A 161 -3.18 4.72 6.91
CA ILE A 161 -2.62 3.54 6.24
C ILE A 161 -3.45 3.05 5.04
N THR A 162 -4.56 3.72 4.71
CA THR A 162 -5.53 3.21 3.73
C THR A 162 -4.97 3.08 2.30
N GLY A 163 -3.92 3.84 1.95
CA GLY A 163 -3.30 3.79 0.61
C GLY A 163 -2.63 2.46 0.24
N HIS A 164 -2.38 1.56 1.20
CA HIS A 164 -1.76 0.27 0.89
C HIS A 164 -2.69 -0.66 0.10
N GLU A 165 -4.00 -0.61 0.38
CA GLU A 165 -4.96 -1.54 -0.24
C GLU A 165 -5.11 -1.29 -1.73
N THR A 166 -5.30 -0.04 -2.14
CA THR A 166 -5.43 0.32 -3.55
C THR A 166 -4.16 -0.02 -4.32
N THR A 167 -2.99 0.24 -3.73
CA THR A 167 -1.68 -0.12 -4.31
C THR A 167 -1.54 -1.64 -4.44
N SER A 168 -1.98 -2.40 -3.45
CA SER A 168 -1.94 -3.87 -3.45
C SER A 168 -2.84 -4.47 -4.52
N THR A 169 -4.06 -3.95 -4.64
CA THR A 169 -5.03 -4.36 -5.68
C THR A 169 -4.48 -4.02 -7.07
N ALA A 170 -3.94 -2.81 -7.27
CA ALA A 170 -3.34 -2.41 -8.54
C ALA A 170 -2.16 -3.33 -8.93
N LEU A 171 -1.24 -3.60 -8.01
CA LEU A 171 -0.11 -4.52 -8.25
C LEU A 171 -0.59 -5.94 -8.58
N SER A 172 -1.65 -6.41 -7.92
CA SER A 172 -2.23 -7.72 -8.19
C SER A 172 -2.78 -7.80 -9.63
N TRP A 173 -3.51 -6.77 -10.08
CA TRP A 173 -3.97 -6.67 -11.46
C TRP A 173 -2.84 -6.55 -12.47
N ILE A 174 -1.78 -5.77 -12.16
CA ILE A 174 -0.61 -5.64 -13.02
C ILE A 174 0.02 -7.02 -13.25
N LEU A 175 0.27 -7.78 -12.18
CA LEU A 175 0.85 -9.13 -12.31
C LEU A 175 -0.07 -10.09 -13.06
N TYR A 176 -1.38 -10.02 -12.82
CA TYR A 176 -2.35 -10.82 -13.55
C TYR A 176 -2.30 -10.52 -15.07
N PHE A 177 -2.37 -9.25 -15.46
CA PHE A 177 -2.30 -8.88 -16.87
C PHE A 177 -0.96 -9.21 -17.52
N LEU A 178 0.15 -9.08 -16.80
CA LEU A 178 1.46 -9.51 -17.30
C LEU A 178 1.54 -11.03 -17.48
N ALA A 179 0.90 -11.82 -16.60
CA ALA A 179 0.86 -13.28 -16.75
C ALA A 179 0.02 -13.73 -17.95
N GLU A 180 -1.07 -13.02 -18.25
CA GLU A 180 -1.93 -13.30 -19.40
C GLU A 180 -1.37 -12.76 -20.74
N ASN A 181 -0.40 -11.84 -20.70
CA ASN A 181 0.19 -11.21 -21.88
C ASN A 181 1.73 -11.31 -21.88
N PRO A 182 2.31 -12.49 -22.23
CA PRO A 182 3.75 -12.72 -22.16
C PRO A 182 4.58 -11.79 -23.04
N ASP A 183 4.05 -11.36 -24.20
CA ASP A 183 4.72 -10.41 -25.09
C ASP A 183 4.90 -9.02 -24.44
N ILE A 184 3.89 -8.58 -23.68
CA ILE A 184 3.94 -7.34 -22.89
C ILE A 184 4.93 -7.51 -21.73
N GLN A 185 4.91 -8.66 -21.06
CA GLN A 185 5.85 -8.99 -19.99
C GLN A 185 7.31 -8.98 -20.47
N ASP A 186 7.59 -9.60 -21.62
CA ASP A 186 8.93 -9.65 -22.21
C ASP A 186 9.41 -8.26 -22.62
N ARG A 187 8.52 -7.44 -23.18
CA ARG A 187 8.83 -6.05 -23.53
C ARG A 187 9.15 -5.20 -22.30
N LEU A 188 8.37 -5.33 -21.23
CA LEU A 188 8.62 -4.65 -19.95
C LEU A 188 9.95 -5.12 -19.35
N ARG A 189 10.18 -6.43 -19.34
CA ARG A 189 11.45 -7.02 -18.86
C ARG A 189 12.64 -6.48 -19.65
N LYS A 190 12.51 -6.34 -20.96
CA LYS A 190 13.55 -5.77 -21.81
C LYS A 190 13.87 -4.32 -21.44
N GLU A 191 12.86 -3.46 -21.27
CA GLU A 191 13.08 -2.08 -20.81
C GLU A 191 13.89 -2.03 -19.50
N VAL A 192 13.51 -2.87 -18.52
CA VAL A 192 14.19 -2.94 -17.22
C VAL A 192 15.64 -3.42 -17.38
N LEU A 193 15.90 -4.47 -18.18
CA LEU A 193 17.23 -5.03 -18.36
C LEU A 193 18.15 -4.14 -19.20
N ASP A 194 17.60 -3.39 -20.16
CA ASP A 194 18.35 -2.43 -20.98
C ASP A 194 18.83 -1.25 -20.12
N LEU A 195 18.02 -0.83 -19.13
CA LEU A 195 18.36 0.26 -18.22
C LEU A 195 19.24 -0.19 -17.03
N PHE A 196 19.01 -1.40 -16.49
CA PHE A 196 19.70 -1.92 -15.30
C PHE A 196 20.49 -3.19 -15.64
N THR A 197 21.71 -2.99 -16.14
CA THR A 197 22.58 -4.10 -16.57
C THR A 197 23.26 -4.83 -15.39
N ASP A 198 23.55 -4.13 -14.29
CA ASP A 198 24.02 -4.73 -13.05
C ASP A 198 22.85 -5.25 -12.21
N ARG A 199 22.85 -6.56 -11.94
CA ARG A 199 21.81 -7.23 -11.13
C ARG A 199 21.84 -6.85 -9.66
N ASN A 200 22.94 -6.27 -9.18
CA ASN A 200 23.08 -5.78 -7.81
C ASN A 200 22.79 -4.28 -7.69
N HIS A 201 22.43 -3.62 -8.80
CA HIS A 201 22.08 -2.20 -8.78
C HIS A 201 20.77 -1.98 -8.04
N HIS A 202 20.75 -0.95 -7.19
CA HIS A 202 19.55 -0.45 -6.56
C HIS A 202 19.12 0.84 -7.29
N PRO A 203 18.04 0.81 -8.09
CA PRO A 203 17.62 1.96 -8.87
C PRO A 203 17.35 3.19 -8.01
N THR A 204 17.85 4.34 -8.44
CA THR A 204 17.51 5.64 -7.88
C THR A 204 16.14 6.11 -8.37
N TYR A 205 15.55 7.10 -7.70
CA TYR A 205 14.30 7.73 -8.16
C TYR A 205 14.41 8.22 -9.61
N ASP A 206 15.50 8.92 -9.93
CA ASP A 206 15.71 9.52 -11.25
C ASP A 206 15.85 8.44 -12.34
N GLU A 207 16.46 7.30 -12.03
CA GLU A 207 16.53 6.18 -12.98
C GLU A 207 15.17 5.51 -13.19
N ILE A 208 14.37 5.36 -12.13
CA ILE A 208 13.01 4.79 -12.23
C ILE A 208 12.12 5.65 -13.16
N GLU A 209 12.28 6.97 -13.15
CA GLU A 209 11.54 7.87 -14.06
C GLU A 209 11.80 7.60 -15.55
N HIS A 210 12.88 6.89 -15.90
CA HIS A 210 13.18 6.52 -17.28
C HIS A 210 12.41 5.27 -17.78
N LEU A 211 11.72 4.54 -16.90
CA LEU A 211 10.93 3.35 -17.22
C LEU A 211 9.56 3.70 -17.81
N LYS A 212 9.56 4.25 -19.02
CA LYS A 212 8.35 4.78 -19.69
C LYS A 212 7.31 3.70 -19.98
N TYR A 213 7.74 2.52 -20.41
CA TYR A 213 6.83 1.41 -20.71
C TYR A 213 6.23 0.82 -19.44
N SER A 214 7.00 0.75 -18.35
CA SER A 214 6.49 0.41 -17.02
C SER A 214 5.37 1.37 -16.59
N GLU A 215 5.54 2.68 -16.79
CA GLU A 215 4.48 3.67 -16.53
C GLU A 215 3.23 3.43 -17.39
N CYS A 216 3.40 3.09 -18.67
CA CYS A 216 2.28 2.72 -19.55
C CYS A 216 1.52 1.49 -19.04
N VAL A 217 2.22 0.44 -18.60
CA VAL A 217 1.61 -0.77 -18.03
C VAL A 217 0.80 -0.43 -16.78
N ILE A 218 1.34 0.42 -15.89
CA ILE A 218 0.63 0.87 -14.68
C ILE A 218 -0.64 1.65 -15.08
N LYS A 219 -0.51 2.65 -15.96
CA LYS A 219 -1.65 3.48 -16.40
C LYS A 219 -2.73 2.66 -17.09
N GLU A 220 -2.35 1.72 -17.95
CA GLU A 220 -3.31 0.88 -18.67
C GLU A 220 -4.02 -0.08 -17.72
N THR A 221 -3.29 -0.65 -16.75
CA THR A 221 -3.91 -1.46 -15.70
C THR A 221 -4.93 -0.65 -14.90
N LEU A 222 -4.58 0.57 -14.48
CA LEU A 222 -5.49 1.46 -13.74
C LEU A 222 -6.67 1.96 -14.59
N ARG A 223 -6.52 2.04 -15.92
CA ARG A 223 -7.60 2.36 -16.86
C ARG A 223 -8.61 1.22 -16.96
N ILE A 224 -8.15 -0.02 -16.97
CA ILE A 224 -8.99 -1.21 -17.10
C ILE A 224 -9.60 -1.61 -15.75
N MET A 225 -8.77 -1.69 -14.71
CA MET A 225 -9.10 -2.12 -13.35
C MET A 225 -8.70 -1.07 -12.31
N PRO A 226 -9.43 0.05 -12.23
CA PRO A 226 -9.22 1.03 -11.17
C PRO A 226 -9.59 0.41 -9.81
N PRO A 227 -8.72 0.51 -8.78
CA PRO A 227 -9.00 0.05 -7.43
C PRO A 227 -9.96 0.97 -6.66
#